data_AF-A0A932TAQ7-F1
#
_entry.id   AF-A0A932TAQ7-F1
#
_cell.length_a   1.000
_cell.length_b   1.000
_cell.length_c   1.000
_cell.angle_alpha   90.00
_cell.angle_beta   90.00
_cell.angle_gamma   90.00
#
_symmetry.space_group_name_H-M   'P 1'
#
loop_
_entity.id
_entity.type
_entity.pdbx_description
1 polymer ?
#
loop_
_entity_poly.entity_id
_entity_poly.type
_entity_poly.pdbx_seq_one_letter_code
_entity_poly.pdbx_strand_id
1 'polypeptide(L)'
;MHRQRPTDISKFFIAGINYRKTDASIRGQFAINNDRYIQLLSLAPQYGLTELFIVSTCNRTEIYGFAENVSQLCELLCTQTEGSIETFVEMSYIKSGKEAILHLFNVAAGLDSQILGDYEIVGQIKQAVKLSKEHNFIGAYLERMVNGVLQSSKDIRTNTALSGGTV
;
A
#
# COMPACT_ATOMS: atom_id res chain seq x y z
N MET A 1 -26.39 5.52 -17.09
CA MET A 1 -25.54 4.31 -17.14
C MET A 1 -24.10 4.75 -17.40
N HIS A 2 -23.27 4.86 -16.35
CA HIS A 2 -21.87 5.25 -16.48
C HIS A 2 -21.07 4.03 -16.93
N ARG A 3 -20.70 3.98 -18.22
CA ARG A 3 -19.87 2.92 -18.79
C ARG A 3 -18.49 3.03 -18.11
N GLN A 4 -18.19 2.15 -17.15
CA GLN A 4 -16.87 2.09 -16.52
C GLN A 4 -15.83 1.95 -17.65
N ARG A 5 -14.97 2.98 -17.81
CA ARG A 5 -13.81 2.85 -18.70
C ARG A 5 -12.96 1.68 -18.18
N PRO A 6 -12.33 0.89 -19.06
CA PRO A 6 -11.39 -0.13 -18.62
C PRO A 6 -10.35 0.52 -17.72
N THR A 7 -10.19 0.01 -16.50
CA THR A 7 -9.16 0.45 -15.58
C THR A 7 -7.80 0.15 -16.18
N ASP A 8 -7.02 1.20 -16.46
CA ASP A 8 -5.68 1.07 -17.01
C ASP A 8 -4.71 0.66 -15.90
N ILE A 9 -4.26 -0.59 -15.94
CA ILE A 9 -3.33 -1.14 -14.95
C ILE A 9 -2.03 -0.33 -14.91
N SER A 10 -1.58 0.25 -16.02
CA SER A 10 -0.34 1.03 -16.02
C SER A 10 -0.37 2.24 -15.07
N LYS A 11 -1.59 2.68 -14.72
CA LYS A 11 -1.86 3.76 -13.77
C LYS A 11 -2.01 3.31 -12.31
N PHE A 12 -1.86 2.02 -12.03
CA PHE A 12 -1.77 1.54 -10.66
C PHE A 12 -0.34 1.71 -10.16
N PHE A 13 -0.16 2.47 -9.09
CA PHE A 13 1.13 2.78 -8.51
C PHE A 13 1.23 2.32 -7.07
N ILE A 14 2.46 2.08 -6.65
CA ILE A 14 2.88 2.00 -5.25
C ILE A 14 4.03 2.97 -5.08
N ALA A 15 3.94 3.82 -4.06
CA ALA A 15 5.07 4.57 -3.51
C ALA A 15 5.19 4.25 -2.02
N GLY A 16 6.39 3.92 -1.56
CA GLY A 16 6.58 3.60 -0.15
C GLY A 16 8.02 3.59 0.28
N ILE A 17 8.19 3.62 1.60
CA ILE A 17 9.48 3.47 2.26
C ILE A 17 9.48 2.20 3.10
N ASN A 18 10.64 1.56 3.23
CA ASN A 18 10.81 0.39 4.07
C ASN A 18 12.18 0.35 4.73
N TYR A 19 12.32 -0.58 5.69
CA TYR A 19 13.53 -0.78 6.48
C TYR A 19 14.81 -1.05 5.67
N ARG A 20 14.71 -1.49 4.41
CA ARG A 20 15.89 -1.85 3.59
C ARG A 20 16.68 -0.61 3.16
N LYS A 21 16.01 0.53 2.99
CA LYS A 21 16.62 1.77 2.49
C LYS A 21 16.73 2.87 3.53
N THR A 22 16.04 2.75 4.67
CA THR A 22 15.88 3.84 5.64
C THR A 22 16.13 3.36 7.05
N ASP A 23 16.74 4.20 7.89
CA ASP A 23 16.80 3.95 9.32
C ASP A 23 15.43 4.14 10.00
N ALA A 24 15.33 3.78 11.29
CA ALA A 24 14.06 3.87 12.01
C ALA A 24 13.57 5.32 12.22
N SER A 25 14.47 6.29 12.30
CA SER A 25 14.13 7.70 12.50
C SER A 25 13.42 8.26 11.27
N ILE A 26 13.99 8.00 10.08
CA ILE A 26 13.40 8.41 8.80
C ILE A 26 12.05 7.71 8.61
N ARG A 27 11.94 6.41 8.90
CA ARG A 27 10.63 5.72 8.80
C ARG A 27 9.57 6.30 9.71
N GLY A 28 9.94 6.67 10.94
CA GLY A 28 9.02 7.28 11.91
C GLY A 28 8.38 8.56 11.39
N GLN A 29 9.12 9.36 10.61
CA GLN A 29 8.61 10.59 10.02
C GLN A 29 7.45 10.36 9.03
N PHE A 30 7.39 9.18 8.41
CA PHE A 30 6.33 8.83 7.46
C PHE A 30 5.31 7.84 8.03
N ALA A 31 5.30 7.61 9.34
CA ALA A 31 4.29 6.76 9.96
C ALA A 31 2.91 7.45 9.93
N ILE A 32 1.91 6.68 9.51
CA ILE A 32 0.50 7.11 9.48
C ILE A 32 -0.31 6.26 10.45
N ASN A 33 -1.06 6.93 11.34
CA ASN A 33 -2.08 6.33 12.19
C ASN A 33 -3.48 6.45 11.55
N ASN A 34 -4.51 5.86 12.16
CA ASN A 34 -5.85 5.85 11.58
C ASN A 34 -6.45 7.26 11.40
N ASP A 35 -6.21 8.19 12.33
CA ASP A 35 -6.74 9.55 12.24
C ASP A 35 -6.13 10.31 11.04
N ARG A 36 -4.80 10.26 10.91
CA ARG A 36 -4.06 10.81 9.76
C ARG A 36 -4.46 10.14 8.44
N TYR A 37 -4.73 8.84 8.45
CA TYR A 37 -5.21 8.12 7.27
C TYR A 37 -6.59 8.63 6.84
N ILE A 38 -7.55 8.77 7.76
CA ILE A 38 -8.88 9.32 7.43
C ILE A 38 -8.77 10.75 6.90
N GLN A 39 -7.92 11.58 7.50
CA GLN A 39 -7.63 12.94 7.01
C GLN A 39 -7.04 12.90 5.59
N LEU A 40 -6.09 12.01 5.33
CA LEU A 40 -5.51 11.81 4.01
C LEU A 40 -6.58 11.44 2.96
N LEU A 41 -7.46 10.49 3.29
CA LEU A 41 -8.56 10.11 2.40
C LEU A 41 -9.49 11.30 2.10
N SER A 42 -9.74 12.18 3.07
CA SER A 42 -10.54 13.40 2.83
C SER A 42 -9.88 14.38 1.86
N LEU A 43 -8.54 14.40 1.77
CA LEU A 43 -7.77 15.27 0.88
C LEU A 43 -7.56 14.68 -0.51
N ALA A 44 -7.61 13.35 -0.65
CA ALA A 44 -7.35 12.63 -1.89
C ALA A 44 -8.11 13.15 -3.14
N PRO A 45 -9.39 13.59 -3.07
CA PRO A 45 -10.09 14.14 -4.23
C PRO A 45 -9.46 15.44 -4.77
N GLN A 46 -8.79 16.24 -3.91
CA GLN A 46 -8.09 17.46 -4.32
C GLN A 46 -6.87 17.15 -5.19
N TYR A 47 -6.30 15.95 -5.00
CA TYR A 47 -5.22 15.41 -5.83
C TYR A 47 -5.74 14.62 -7.03
N GLY A 48 -7.05 14.57 -7.27
CA GLY A 48 -7.64 13.79 -8.38
C GLY A 48 -7.59 12.28 -8.17
N LEU A 49 -7.45 11.81 -6.92
CA LEU A 49 -7.36 10.40 -6.58
C LEU A 49 -8.72 9.88 -6.09
N THR A 50 -9.16 8.75 -6.62
CA THR A 50 -10.47 8.14 -6.30
C THR A 50 -10.38 6.70 -5.81
N GLU A 51 -9.25 6.02 -6.04
CA GLU A 51 -9.06 4.64 -5.62
C GLU A 51 -7.65 4.47 -5.02
N LEU A 52 -7.56 4.32 -3.70
CA LEU A 52 -6.30 4.15 -2.99
C LEU A 52 -6.45 3.47 -1.63
N PHE A 53 -5.35 2.91 -1.11
CA PHE A 53 -5.22 2.47 0.28
C PHE A 53 -3.78 2.61 0.77
N ILE A 54 -3.60 2.70 2.09
CA ILE A 54 -2.31 2.91 2.74
C ILE A 54 -2.04 1.77 3.73
N VAL A 55 -0.86 1.17 3.62
CA VAL A 55 -0.34 0.19 4.58
C VAL A 55 0.77 0.85 5.37
N SER A 56 0.52 1.10 6.65
CA SER A 56 1.45 1.76 7.56
C SER A 56 1.72 0.84 8.76
N THR A 57 3.00 0.55 9.01
CA THR A 57 3.50 -0.38 10.03
C THR A 57 4.81 0.17 10.60
N CYS A 58 5.42 -0.50 11.58
CA CYS A 58 6.76 -0.13 12.06
C CYS A 58 7.88 -0.28 11.02
N ASN A 59 7.66 -1.12 9.98
CA ASN A 59 8.68 -1.51 9.02
C ASN A 59 8.48 -0.92 7.62
N ARG A 60 7.28 -0.41 7.33
CA ARG A 60 6.92 0.19 6.04
C ARG A 60 5.76 1.17 6.16
N THR A 61 5.81 2.22 5.35
CA THR A 61 4.65 3.01 4.97
C THR A 61 4.55 3.02 3.45
N GLU A 62 3.39 2.59 2.94
CA GLU A 62 3.14 2.35 1.53
C GLU A 62 1.78 2.89 1.13
N ILE A 63 1.71 3.70 0.07
CA ILE A 63 0.46 4.13 -0.55
C ILE A 63 0.29 3.46 -1.91
N TYR A 64 -0.86 2.81 -2.08
CA TYR A 64 -1.26 2.10 -3.30
C TYR A 64 -2.46 2.82 -3.90
N GLY A 65 -2.49 3.01 -5.22
CA GLY A 65 -3.68 3.60 -5.84
C GLY A 65 -3.58 3.81 -7.34
N PHE A 66 -4.72 4.17 -7.93
CA PHE A 66 -4.78 4.63 -9.30
C PHE A 66 -4.52 6.13 -9.37
N ALA A 67 -3.53 6.53 -10.17
CA ALA A 67 -3.16 7.93 -10.36
C ALA A 67 -2.77 8.18 -11.82
N GLU A 68 -2.81 9.44 -12.28
CA GLU A 68 -2.25 9.82 -13.58
C GLU A 68 -0.72 9.92 -13.50
N ASN A 69 -0.21 10.36 -12.34
CA ASN A 69 1.20 10.44 -12.01
C ASN A 69 1.41 10.00 -10.55
N VAL A 70 2.47 9.23 -10.30
CA VAL A 70 2.84 8.80 -8.94
C VAL A 70 3.07 9.97 -7.98
N SER A 71 3.46 11.15 -8.47
CA SER A 71 3.63 12.34 -7.65
C SER A 71 2.37 12.69 -6.86
N GLN A 72 1.17 12.43 -7.42
CA GLN A 72 -0.11 12.64 -6.72
C GLN A 72 -0.19 11.81 -5.44
N LEU A 73 0.28 10.56 -5.47
CA LEU A 73 0.30 9.69 -4.28
C LEU A 73 1.38 10.14 -3.29
N CYS A 74 2.58 10.51 -3.77
CA CYS A 74 3.67 10.96 -2.92
C CYS A 74 3.32 12.26 -2.19
N GLU A 75 2.81 13.26 -2.91
CA GLU A 75 2.39 14.54 -2.35
C GLU A 75 1.27 14.35 -1.33
N LEU A 76 0.24 13.56 -1.68
CA LEU A 76 -0.85 13.26 -0.76
C LEU A 76 -0.36 12.59 0.52
N LEU A 77 0.51 11.58 0.41
CA LEU A 77 1.09 10.91 1.57
C LEU A 77 1.83 11.92 2.47
N CYS A 78 2.66 12.77 1.86
CA CYS A 78 3.43 13.78 2.58
C CYS A 78 2.60 14.85 3.30
N THR A 79 1.32 15.04 2.94
CA THR A 79 0.43 15.98 3.66
C THR A 79 0.10 15.54 5.08
N GLN A 80 0.15 14.23 5.35
CA GLN A 80 -0.21 13.62 6.63
C GLN A 80 0.98 12.93 7.31
N THR A 81 2.19 13.27 6.90
CA THR A 81 3.44 12.81 7.51
C THR A 81 4.30 13.98 7.92
N GLU A 82 5.31 13.72 8.75
CA GLU A 82 6.27 14.74 9.22
C GLU A 82 7.46 14.89 8.27
N GLY A 83 7.74 13.86 7.45
CA GLY A 83 8.83 13.89 6.48
C GLY A 83 8.51 14.71 5.23
N SER A 84 9.54 15.31 4.63
CA SER A 84 9.39 16.13 3.42
C SER A 84 9.18 15.29 2.16
N ILE A 85 8.59 15.90 1.13
CA ILE A 85 8.39 15.25 -0.17
C ILE A 85 9.73 14.91 -0.84
N GLU A 86 10.74 15.78 -0.71
CA GLU A 86 12.08 15.55 -1.25
C GLU A 86 12.71 14.30 -0.61
N THR A 87 12.61 14.20 0.72
CA THR A 87 13.12 13.06 1.48
C THR A 87 12.38 11.79 1.09
N PHE A 88 11.06 11.86 0.93
CA PHE A 88 10.26 10.73 0.51
C PHE A 88 10.65 10.23 -0.88
N VAL A 89 10.79 11.13 -1.85
CA VAL A 89 11.17 10.77 -3.23
C VAL A 89 12.56 10.15 -3.27
N GLU A 90 13.51 10.67 -2.51
CA GLU A 90 14.88 10.14 -2.46
C GLU A 90 14.93 8.71 -1.87
N MET A 91 14.17 8.48 -0.79
CA MET A 91 14.28 7.25 -0.01
C MET A 91 13.27 6.17 -0.42
N SER A 92 12.21 6.54 -1.12
CA SER A 92 11.14 5.62 -1.50
C SER A 92 11.55 4.65 -2.61
N TYR A 93 10.74 3.61 -2.76
CA TYR A 93 10.64 2.85 -3.98
C TYR A 93 9.29 3.13 -4.61
N ILE A 94 9.31 3.22 -5.93
CA ILE A 94 8.13 3.45 -6.76
C ILE A 94 8.04 2.32 -7.76
N LYS A 95 6.84 1.75 -7.93
CA LYS A 95 6.54 0.77 -8.97
C LYS A 95 5.20 1.11 -9.61
N SER A 96 5.00 0.67 -10.85
CA SER A 96 3.77 0.87 -11.60
C SER A 96 3.26 -0.42 -12.23
N GLY A 97 1.97 -0.44 -12.53
CA GLY A 97 1.26 -1.54 -13.17
C GLY A 97 1.58 -2.91 -12.60
N LYS A 98 2.10 -3.80 -13.46
CA LYS A 98 2.37 -5.19 -13.07
C LYS A 98 3.38 -5.31 -11.94
N GLU A 99 4.37 -4.42 -11.89
CA GLU A 99 5.37 -4.44 -10.82
C GLU A 99 4.79 -3.98 -9.49
N ALA A 100 3.89 -3.00 -9.51
CA ALA A 100 3.15 -2.57 -8.31
C ALA A 100 2.26 -3.69 -7.76
N ILE A 101 1.56 -4.39 -8.65
CA ILE A 101 0.74 -5.55 -8.29
C ILE A 101 1.61 -6.65 -7.71
N LEU A 102 2.69 -7.04 -8.39
CA LEU A 102 3.61 -8.08 -7.92
C LEU A 102 4.21 -7.74 -6.56
N HIS A 103 4.54 -6.46 -6.33
CA HIS A 103 5.00 -5.99 -5.02
C HIS A 103 3.96 -6.23 -3.94
N LEU A 104 2.70 -5.88 -4.18
CA LEU A 104 1.60 -6.13 -3.24
C LEU A 104 1.44 -7.64 -2.93
N PHE A 105 1.58 -8.51 -3.93
CA PHE A 105 1.63 -9.97 -3.72
C PHE A 105 2.80 -10.40 -2.83
N ASN A 106 4.00 -9.88 -3.07
CA ASN A 106 5.20 -10.22 -2.28
C ASN A 106 5.06 -9.75 -0.82
N VAL A 107 4.52 -8.55 -0.60
CA VAL A 107 4.24 -8.01 0.74
C VAL A 107 3.23 -8.90 1.46
N ALA A 108 2.11 -9.24 0.82
CA ALA A 108 1.09 -10.09 1.41
C ALA A 108 1.56 -11.54 1.64
N ALA A 109 2.50 -12.05 0.83
CA ALA A 109 3.11 -13.36 1.02
C ALA A 109 4.14 -13.40 2.16
N GLY A 110 4.42 -12.26 2.81
CA GLY A 110 5.44 -12.16 3.86
C GLY A 110 6.89 -12.28 3.35
N LEU A 111 7.09 -12.30 2.02
CA LEU A 111 8.42 -12.43 1.39
C LEU A 111 9.28 -11.18 1.56
N ASP A 112 8.65 -10.04 1.84
CA ASP A 112 9.32 -8.78 2.12
C ASP A 112 9.26 -8.38 3.61
N SER A 113 8.86 -9.31 4.50
CA SER A 113 8.89 -9.06 5.95
C SER A 113 10.32 -9.17 6.49
N GLN A 114 10.60 -8.46 7.59
CA GLN A 114 11.86 -8.59 8.33
C GLN A 114 11.98 -9.98 8.98
N ILE A 115 10.84 -10.55 9.40
CA ILE A 115 10.73 -11.93 9.84
C ILE A 115 10.00 -12.69 8.72
N LEU A 116 10.75 -13.52 7.99
CA LEU A 116 10.19 -14.30 6.90
C LEU A 116 9.07 -15.21 7.44
N GLY A 117 7.87 -15.08 6.89
CA GLY A 117 6.70 -15.84 7.36
C GLY A 117 5.90 -15.16 8.48
N ASP A 118 6.22 -13.93 8.87
CA ASP A 118 5.32 -13.10 9.68
C ASP A 118 4.16 -12.57 8.80
N TYR A 119 2.95 -13.06 9.10
CA TYR A 119 1.73 -12.77 8.34
C TYR A 119 0.86 -11.67 8.97
N GLU A 120 1.33 -10.95 10.01
CA GLU A 120 0.58 -9.82 10.57
C GLU A 120 0.25 -8.77 9.49
N ILE A 121 1.14 -8.62 8.49
CA ILE A 121 0.96 -7.73 7.35
C ILE A 121 -0.31 -8.00 6.54
N VAL A 122 -0.76 -9.26 6.46
CA VAL A 122 -2.02 -9.62 5.78
C VAL A 122 -3.21 -9.02 6.52
N GLY A 123 -3.17 -9.04 7.85
CA GLY A 123 -4.18 -8.41 8.70
C GLY A 123 -4.19 -6.89 8.52
N GLN A 124 -3.01 -6.28 8.41
CA GLN A 124 -2.85 -4.84 8.18
C GLN A 124 -3.36 -4.40 6.80
N ILE A 125 -3.06 -5.17 5.73
CA ILE A 125 -3.62 -4.93 4.39
C ILE A 125 -5.15 -4.99 4.42
N LYS A 126 -5.73 -6.01 5.08
CA LYS A 126 -7.19 -6.13 5.21
C LYS A 126 -7.81 -4.93 5.91
N GLN A 127 -7.19 -4.46 7.00
CA GLN A 127 -7.66 -3.29 7.75
C GLN A 127 -7.54 -2.01 6.91
N ALA A 128 -6.41 -1.82 6.23
CA ALA A 128 -6.17 -0.68 5.35
C ALA A 128 -7.21 -0.57 4.24
N VAL A 129 -7.49 -1.68 3.56
CA VAL A 129 -8.47 -1.73 2.47
C VAL A 129 -9.89 -1.58 2.99
N LYS A 130 -10.20 -2.16 4.17
CA LYS A 130 -11.49 -1.96 4.84
C LYS A 130 -11.74 -0.47 5.13
N LEU A 131 -10.75 0.22 5.70
CA LEU A 131 -10.86 1.65 6.00
C LEU A 131 -11.06 2.47 4.72
N SER A 132 -10.24 2.28 3.68
CA SER A 132 -10.47 2.94 2.39
C SER A 132 -11.85 2.65 1.81
N LYS A 133 -12.35 1.41 1.95
CA LYS A 133 -13.66 1.01 1.42
C LYS A 133 -14.80 1.73 2.16
N GLU A 134 -14.72 1.87 3.49
CA GLU A 134 -15.69 2.61 4.30
C GLU A 134 -15.77 4.09 3.89
N HIS A 135 -14.69 4.63 3.33
CA HIS A 135 -14.61 6.00 2.79
C HIS A 135 -14.79 6.08 1.26
N ASN A 136 -15.22 5.00 0.59
CA ASN A 136 -15.47 4.93 -0.86
C ASN A 136 -14.23 5.08 -1.76
N PHE A 137 -13.03 4.75 -1.26
CA PHE A 137 -11.76 4.75 -2.02
C PHE A 137 -11.36 3.38 -2.57
N ILE A 138 -12.26 2.40 -2.55
CA ILE A 138 -12.03 1.08 -3.13
C ILE A 138 -13.11 0.82 -4.18
N GLY A 139 -12.73 0.85 -5.45
CA GLY A 139 -13.59 0.42 -6.55
C GLY A 139 -13.53 -1.08 -6.79
N ALA A 140 -14.40 -1.56 -7.67
CA ALA A 140 -14.56 -2.99 -7.93
C ALA A 140 -13.27 -3.66 -8.45
N TYR A 141 -12.45 -2.93 -9.21
CA TYR A 141 -11.19 -3.47 -9.74
C TYR A 141 -10.15 -3.63 -8.62
N LEU A 142 -9.95 -2.58 -7.82
CA LEU A 142 -9.02 -2.60 -6.69
C LEU A 142 -9.44 -3.64 -5.63
N GLU A 143 -10.74 -3.76 -5.37
CA GLU A 143 -11.28 -4.80 -4.48
C GLU A 143 -10.97 -6.21 -4.99
N ARG A 144 -11.19 -6.50 -6.28
CA ARG A 144 -10.87 -7.80 -6.87
C ARG A 144 -9.38 -8.10 -6.82
N MET A 145 -8.52 -7.09 -7.07
CA MET A 145 -7.08 -7.22 -6.99
C MET A 145 -6.64 -7.61 -5.57
N VAL A 146 -7.07 -6.86 -4.55
CA VAL A 146 -6.73 -7.13 -3.15
C VAL A 146 -7.26 -8.51 -2.73
N ASN A 147 -8.47 -8.88 -3.12
CA ASN A 147 -9.01 -10.21 -2.80
C ASN A 147 -8.16 -11.33 -3.41
N GLY A 148 -7.68 -11.15 -4.65
CA GLY A 148 -6.72 -12.08 -5.27
C GLY A 148 -5.41 -12.19 -4.48
N VAL A 149 -4.84 -11.05 -4.07
CA VAL A 149 -3.64 -10.98 -3.22
C VAL A 149 -3.84 -11.75 -1.91
N LEU A 150 -4.95 -11.50 -1.22
CA LEU A 150 -5.25 -12.13 0.07
C LEU A 150 -5.49 -13.64 -0.07
N GLN A 151 -6.14 -14.07 -1.17
CA GLN A 151 -6.34 -15.48 -1.45
C GLN A 151 -5.00 -16.18 -1.73
N SER A 152 -4.15 -15.61 -2.58
CA SER A 152 -2.83 -16.18 -2.86
C SER A 152 -1.94 -16.22 -1.62
N SER A 153 -1.98 -15.19 -0.77
CA SER A 153 -1.27 -15.22 0.53
C SER A 153 -1.76 -16.38 1.41
N LYS A 154 -3.07 -16.63 1.47
CA LYS A 154 -3.64 -17.77 2.19
C LYS A 154 -3.18 -19.12 1.60
N ASP A 155 -3.14 -19.23 0.27
CA ASP A 155 -2.71 -20.45 -0.42
C ASP A 155 -1.22 -20.72 -0.18
N ILE A 156 -0.37 -19.69 -0.23
CA ILE A 156 1.06 -19.77 0.11
C ILE A 156 1.22 -20.25 1.55
N ARG A 157 0.49 -19.66 2.50
CA ARG A 157 0.56 -20.05 3.90
C ARG A 157 0.14 -21.51 4.14
N THR A 158 -0.85 -21.98 3.39
CA THR A 158 -1.43 -23.33 3.57
C THR A 158 -0.61 -24.40 2.87
N ASN A 159 -0.10 -24.11 1.68
CA ASN A 159 0.49 -25.10 0.78
C ASN A 159 2.02 -25.06 0.74
N THR A 160 2.66 -24.17 1.50
CA THR A 160 4.13 -24.07 1.55
C THR A 160 4.64 -24.08 2.99
N ALA A 161 5.91 -24.45 3.17
CA ALA A 161 6.57 -24.42 4.47
C ALA A 161 7.00 -23.00 4.91
N LEU A 162 6.68 -21.95 4.13
CA LEU A 162 7.06 -20.56 4.44
C LEU A 162 6.46 -20.07 5.77
N SER A 163 5.40 -20.71 6.25
CA SER A 163 4.73 -20.41 7.52
C SER A 163 5.35 -21.10 8.75
N GLY A 164 6.28 -22.03 8.54
CA GLY A 164 6.91 -22.80 9.61
C GLY A 164 8.05 -22.09 10.32
N GLY A 165 8.30 -20.82 9.97
CA GLY A 165 9.45 -20.02 10.43
C GLY A 165 9.31 -19.50 11.85
N THR A 166 9.29 -20.39 12.84
CA THR A 166 9.91 -20.12 14.14
C THR A 166 11.09 -21.08 14.25
N VAL A 167 12.30 -20.57 14.02
CA VAL A 167 13.55 -21.17 14.51
C VAL A 167 14.09 -20.32 15.63
#